data_AF-A0A519RJ91-F1
#
_entry.id   AF-A0A519RJ91-F1
#
_cell.length_a   1.000
_cell.length_b   1.000
_cell.length_c   1.000
_cell.angle_alpha   90.00
_cell.angle_beta   90.00
_cell.angle_gamma   90.00
#
_symmetry.space_group_name_H-M   'P 1'
#
loop_
_entity.id
_entity.type
_entity.pdbx_description
1 polymer ?
#
loop_
_entity_poly.entity_id
_entity_poly.type
_entity_poly.pdbx_seq_one_letter_code
_entity_poly.pdbx_strand_id
1 'polypeptide(L)'
;MSLTGQGVRIIVSEPYEWAHGNLFGTILKQRGNTLLVRLSKQIQGNSFTSDLIELQPRYQGEKFKPLEQYYTVTVGGALVHPETNETDYVLIGTITMD
;
A
#
# COMPACT_ATOMS: atom_id res chain seq x y z
N MET A 1 -7.07 8.44 -16.31
CA MET A 1 -6.12 7.32 -16.49
C MET A 1 -6.21 6.45 -15.25
N SER A 2 -6.19 5.12 -15.41
CA SER A 2 -6.25 4.19 -14.27
C SER A 2 -4.87 3.98 -13.69
N LEU A 3 -4.77 3.87 -12.36
CA LEU A 3 -3.54 3.49 -11.66
C LEU A 3 -3.25 1.98 -11.74
N THR A 4 -4.23 1.18 -12.16
CA THR A 4 -4.09 -0.28 -12.30
C THR A 4 -2.92 -0.65 -13.22
N GLY A 5 -2.09 -1.57 -12.77
CA GLY A 5 -0.92 -2.07 -13.50
C GLY A 5 0.36 -1.25 -13.25
N GLN A 6 0.28 -0.11 -12.56
CA GLN A 6 1.47 0.68 -12.22
C GLN A 6 2.27 0.05 -11.07
N GLY A 7 3.58 0.25 -11.12
CA GLY A 7 4.50 -0.10 -10.06
C GLY A 7 4.38 0.92 -8.94
N VAL A 8 4.46 0.45 -7.70
CA VAL A 8 4.53 1.31 -6.53
C VAL A 8 5.68 0.90 -5.64
N ARG A 9 6.33 1.91 -5.08
CA ARG A 9 7.25 1.77 -3.96
C ARG A 9 6.60 2.38 -2.73
N ILE A 10 6.62 1.62 -1.64
CA ILE A 10 6.09 2.02 -0.35
C ILE A 10 7.28 2.16 0.60
N ILE A 11 7.55 3.38 1.02
CA ILE A 11 8.56 3.70 2.03
C ILE A 11 7.85 3.64 3.37
N VAL A 12 8.26 2.72 4.23
CA VAL A 12 7.55 2.49 5.49
C VAL A 12 8.10 3.41 6.57
N SER A 13 7.20 4.14 7.22
CA SER A 13 7.51 5.06 8.31
C SER A 13 7.25 4.42 9.67
N GLU A 14 6.16 3.65 9.79
CA GLU A 14 5.81 2.92 11.01
C GLU A 14 5.35 1.50 10.65
N PRO A 15 5.67 0.48 11.47
CA PRO A 15 6.46 0.57 12.70
C PRO A 15 7.94 0.86 12.44
N TYR A 16 8.57 1.67 13.30
CA TYR A 16 9.97 2.09 13.12
C TYR A 16 10.97 0.93 13.17
N GLU A 17 10.64 -0.15 13.87
CA GLU A 17 11.47 -1.35 14.00
C GLU A 17 11.37 -2.28 12.77
N TRP A 18 10.63 -1.89 11.73
CA TRP A 18 10.39 -2.78 10.61
C TRP A 18 11.62 -2.95 9.71
N ALA A 19 12.23 -4.13 9.78
CA ALA A 19 13.44 -4.47 9.04
C ALA A 19 13.22 -4.67 7.52
N HIS A 20 11.97 -4.70 7.04
CA HIS A 20 11.65 -4.99 5.64
C HIS A 20 12.03 -3.87 4.67
N GLY A 21 12.36 -2.67 5.17
CA GLY A 21 12.76 -1.55 4.33
C GLY A 21 11.64 -1.07 3.41
N ASN A 22 11.97 -0.77 2.15
CA ASN A 22 10.97 -0.37 1.16
C ASN A 22 10.24 -1.59 0.62
N LEU A 23 8.91 -1.51 0.55
CA LEU A 23 8.11 -2.50 -0.14
C LEU A 23 7.91 -2.08 -1.59
N PHE A 24 7.82 -3.06 -2.47
CA PHE A 24 7.54 -2.85 -3.89
C PHE A 24 6.36 -3.71 -4.29
N GLY A 25 5.49 -3.20 -5.14
CA GLY A 25 4.33 -3.93 -5.60
C GLY A 25 3.71 -3.36 -6.86
N THR A 26 2.59 -3.95 -7.27
CA THR A 26 1.82 -3.54 -8.44
C THR A 26 0.37 -3.30 -8.02
N ILE A 27 -0.20 -2.18 -8.48
CA ILE A 27 -1.60 -1.84 -8.22
C ILE A 27 -2.50 -2.81 -9.00
N LEU A 28 -3.28 -3.63 -8.29
CA LEU A 28 -4.25 -4.53 -8.90
C LEU A 28 -5.56 -3.82 -9.23
N LYS A 29 -6.03 -2.97 -8.32
CA LYS A 29 -7.29 -2.23 -8.49
C LYS A 29 -7.29 -0.96 -7.63
N GLN A 30 -7.99 0.05 -8.13
CA GLN A 30 -8.34 1.24 -7.36
C GLN A 30 -9.84 1.20 -7.04
N ARG A 31 -10.22 1.38 -5.77
CA ARG A 31 -11.61 1.46 -5.33
C ARG A 31 -11.83 2.78 -4.60
N GLY A 32 -12.42 3.75 -5.29
CA GLY A 32 -12.55 5.10 -4.74
C GLY A 32 -11.19 5.70 -4.42
N ASN A 33 -10.91 5.87 -3.13
CA ASN A 33 -9.64 6.41 -2.62
C ASN A 33 -8.73 5.37 -1.96
N THR A 34 -8.96 4.07 -2.22
CA THR A 34 -8.07 2.99 -1.78
C THR A 34 -7.42 2.29 -2.97
N LEU A 35 -6.22 1.76 -2.75
CA LEU A 35 -5.48 0.95 -3.72
C LEU A 35 -5.29 -0.44 -3.14
N LEU A 36 -5.68 -1.48 -3.88
CA LEU A 36 -5.21 -2.82 -3.59
C LEU A 36 -3.93 -3.06 -4.39
N VAL A 37 -2.86 -3.36 -3.66
CA VAL A 37 -1.53 -3.59 -4.21
C VAL A 37 -1.13 -5.03 -3.92
N ARG A 38 -0.58 -5.70 -4.93
CA ARG A 38 0.15 -6.95 -4.74
C ARG A 38 1.62 -6.63 -4.55
N LEU A 39 2.14 -6.92 -3.37
CA LEU A 39 3.54 -6.82 -3.02
C LEU A 39 4.35 -7.87 -3.77
N SER A 40 5.59 -7.53 -4.10
CA SER A 40 6.58 -8.44 -4.70
C SER A 40 7.03 -9.55 -3.76
N LYS A 41 6.83 -9.38 -2.45
CA LYS A 41 7.10 -10.36 -1.41
C LYS A 41 5.98 -10.35 -0.39
N GLN A 42 5.62 -11.53 0.10
CA GLN A 42 4.72 -11.65 1.25
C GLN A 42 5.37 -11.02 2.49
N ILE A 43 4.54 -10.40 3.32
CA ILE A 43 4.95 -9.86 4.62
C ILE A 43 4.04 -10.42 5.70
N GLN A 44 4.60 -10.56 6.89
CA GLN A 44 3.87 -11.02 8.07
C GLN A 44 3.19 -9.82 8.73
N GLY A 45 1.87 -9.91 8.89
CA GLY A 45 1.10 -9.03 9.76
C GLY A 45 1.02 -9.56 11.19
N ASN A 46 0.13 -8.97 11.98
CA ASN A 46 -0.13 -9.38 13.35
C ASN A 46 -0.84 -10.75 13.40
N SER A 47 -1.77 -10.99 12.47
CA SER A 47 -2.65 -12.17 12.49
C SER A 47 -2.36 -13.16 11.36
N PHE A 48 -1.91 -12.68 10.20
CA PHE A 48 -1.65 -13.54 9.03
C PHE A 48 -0.54 -12.98 8.14
N THR A 49 -0.08 -13.81 7.20
CA THR A 49 0.91 -13.42 6.18
C THR A 49 0.20 -13.25 4.83
N SER A 50 0.51 -12.18 4.11
CA SER A 50 -0.10 -11.91 2.79
C SER A 50 0.84 -11.07 1.91
N ASP A 51 0.67 -11.18 0.60
CA ASP A 51 1.24 -10.29 -0.40
C ASP A 51 0.23 -9.22 -0.86
N LEU A 52 -1.01 -9.28 -0.38
CA LEU A 52 -2.04 -8.29 -0.72
C LEU A 52 -2.12 -7.25 0.38
N ILE A 53 -2.00 -5.99 -0.01
CA ILE A 53 -2.13 -4.84 0.89
C ILE A 53 -3.10 -3.82 0.32
N GLU A 54 -4.03 -3.36 1.15
CA GLU A 54 -4.86 -2.21 0.87
C GLU A 54 -4.21 -0.96 1.44
N LEU A 55 -4.05 0.05 0.58
CA LEU A 55 -3.48 1.34 0.93
C LEU A 55 -4.56 2.41 0.86
N GLN A 56 -4.61 3.25 1.89
CA GLN A 56 -5.52 4.39 1.98
C GLN A 56 -4.75 5.63 2.42
N PRO A 57 -5.01 6.81 1.82
CA PRO A 57 -4.41 8.07 2.28
C PRO A 57 -4.76 8.32 3.75
N ARG A 58 -3.75 8.67 4.53
CA ARG A 58 -3.89 8.90 5.98
C ARG A 58 -4.68 10.17 6.28
N TYR A 59 -4.49 11.21 5.46
CA TYR A 59 -5.09 12.51 5.69
C TYR A 59 -6.37 12.72 4.87
N GLN A 60 -7.37 13.32 5.50
CA GLN A 60 -8.64 13.61 4.85
C GLN A 60 -8.44 14.63 3.72
N GLY A 61 -8.95 14.31 2.53
CA GLY A 61 -8.83 15.15 1.33
C GLY A 61 -7.64 14.82 0.42
N GLU A 62 -6.70 13.99 0.90
CA GLU A 62 -5.59 13.48 0.10
C GLU A 62 -6.09 12.37 -0.85
N LYS A 63 -5.60 12.35 -2.09
CA LYS A 63 -6.04 11.40 -3.13
C LYS A 63 -4.87 10.91 -3.96
N PHE A 64 -4.94 9.66 -4.39
CA PHE A 64 -3.98 9.12 -5.34
C PHE A 64 -4.09 9.82 -6.70
N LYS A 65 -2.98 10.40 -7.16
CA LYS A 65 -2.89 11.11 -8.45
C LYS A 65 -1.93 10.38 -9.40
N PRO A 66 -2.28 10.20 -10.69
CA PRO A 66 -1.50 9.39 -11.62
C PRO A 66 -0.28 10.04 -12.28
N LEU A 67 -0.08 11.38 -12.19
CA LEU A 67 0.77 12.08 -13.18
C LEU A 67 1.61 13.25 -12.66
N GLU A 68 1.71 13.47 -11.35
CA GLU A 68 2.63 14.49 -10.84
C GLU A 68 3.96 13.82 -10.52
N GLN A 69 5.01 14.11 -11.31
CA GLN A 69 6.38 13.76 -10.94
C GLN A 69 6.64 14.24 -9.51
N TYR A 70 7.22 13.37 -8.68
CA TYR A 70 7.50 13.62 -7.26
C TYR A 70 6.28 13.64 -6.31
N TYR A 71 5.12 13.11 -6.73
CA TYR A 71 3.97 13.01 -5.84
C TYR A 71 4.11 11.85 -4.84
N THR A 72 4.21 12.22 -3.56
CA THR A 72 4.23 11.30 -2.42
C THR A 72 2.92 11.41 -1.65
N VAL A 73 2.26 10.28 -1.36
CA VAL A 73 1.06 10.23 -0.51
C VAL A 73 1.37 9.48 0.77
N THR A 74 0.99 10.06 1.91
CA THR A 74 1.07 9.32 3.18
C THR A 74 -0.11 8.37 3.28
N VAL A 75 0.16 7.08 3.48
CA VAL A 75 -0.85 6.02 3.52
C VAL A 75 -0.80 5.23 4.81
N GLY A 76 -1.96 4.73 5.23
CA GLY A 76 -2.06 3.54 6.06
C GLY A 76 -2.13 2.30 5.17
N GLY A 77 -1.47 1.22 5.57
CA GLY A 77 -1.48 -0.05 4.87
C GLY A 77 -2.02 -1.18 5.75
N ALA A 78 -3.01 -1.89 5.23
CA ALA A 78 -3.57 -3.08 5.87
C ALA A 78 -3.42 -4.29 4.95
N LEU A 79 -2.83 -5.37 5.46
CA LEU A 79 -2.82 -6.65 4.75
C LEU A 79 -4.24 -7.15 4.55
N VAL A 80 -4.47 -7.82 3.43
CA VAL A 80 -5.76 -8.41 3.08
C VAL A 80 -5.59 -9.92 2.98
N HIS A 81 -6.41 -10.67 3.70
CA HIS A 81 -6.44 -12.12 3.59
C HIS A 81 -7.12 -12.52 2.27
N PRO A 82 -6.49 -13.34 1.41
CA PRO A 82 -6.96 -13.60 0.05
C PRO A 82 -8.31 -14.32 -0.02
N GLU A 83 -8.64 -15.12 0.99
CA GLU A 83 -9.86 -15.96 0.99
C GLU A 83 -11.00 -15.35 1.82
N THR A 84 -10.67 -14.66 2.92
CA THR A 84 -11.65 -14.19 3.91
C THR A 84 -11.94 -12.69 3.79
N ASN A 85 -11.12 -11.94 3.03
CA ASN A 85 -11.11 -10.47 3.00
C ASN A 85 -10.92 -9.81 4.37
N GLU A 86 -10.46 -10.56 5.38
CA GLU A 86 -10.05 -9.98 6.65
C GLU A 86 -8.87 -9.03 6.43
N THR A 87 -8.83 -7.96 7.21
CA THR A 87 -7.78 -6.95 7.11
C THR A 87 -6.99 -6.85 8.39
N ASP A 88 -5.68 -6.60 8.25
CA ASP A 88 -4.76 -6.46 9.37
C ASP A 88 -3.88 -5.24 9.15
N TYR A 89 -4.01 -4.23 10.00
CA TYR A 89 -3.27 -2.98 9.85
C TYR A 89 -1.81 -3.17 10.24
N VAL A 90 -0.90 -2.94 9.29
CA VAL A 90 0.52 -3.29 9.45
C VAL A 90 1.47 -2.11 9.33
N LEU A 91 1.09 -1.04 8.63
CA LEU A 91 2.03 0.05 8.38
C LEU A 91 1.40 1.43 8.22
N ILE A 92 2.22 2.45 8.47
CA ILE A 92 2.09 3.79 7.91
C ILE A 92 3.30 4.01 7.02
N GLY A 93 3.10 4.55 5.82
CA GLY A 93 4.20 4.81 4.92
C GLY A 93 3.89 5.90 3.92
N THR A 94 4.84 6.14 3.04
CA THR A 94 4.70 7.05 1.91
C THR A 94 4.80 6.24 0.63
N ILE A 95 3.86 6.45 -0.29
CA ILE A 95 3.92 5.81 -1.61
C ILE A 95 4.54 6.74 -2.64
N THR A 96 5.32 6.16 -3.54
CA THR A 96 5.72 6.76 -4.81
C THR A 96 5.28 5.83 -5.94
N MET A 97 4.72 6.42 -7.00
CA MET A 97 4.31 5.70 -8.21
C MET A 97 5.45 5.83 -9.24
N ASP A 98 5.89 4.69 -9.77
CA ASP A 98 6.93 4.59 -10.80
C ASP A 98 6.30 4.24 -12.17
#